data_AF-A0A8H5HZ59-F1
#
_entry.id   AF-A0A8H5HZ59-F1
#
_cell.length_a   1.000
_cell.length_b   1.000
_cell.length_c   1.000
_cell.angle_alpha   90.00
_cell.angle_beta   90.00
_cell.angle_gamma   90.00
#
_symmetry.space_group_name_H-M   'P 1'
#
loop_
_entity.id
_entity.type
_entity.pdbx_description
1 polymer ?
#
loop_
_entity_poly.entity_id
_entity_poly.type
_entity_poly.pdbx_seq_one_letter_code
_entity_poly.pdbx_strand_id
1 'polypeptide(L)'
;MPVFSRILPPLVSSYAVQAAFALVFVPQHNEKFYDLAGAVGYLSTTFVSLYYPILKESFVLRTLRPLPPLSSFAPRQLLLSAAIGVWSTRLGTFLVQRAFKAGGDSRFDEVKHQPAKFSFFWFMQATWVFLVGLPVYLANTLPPQAHPPLHVRDYAAFALFASSFIFEVLADHQKTVWRHNKDAKQHDEKFITSGLWSISRHPNYVGEVGVWTGIWGLSTAVLQTSYFPRGTVVAAAISPLFTYFLLRHLSGVPPLEKAGNNKFGNDPKWGEYKRHVHVQCSLWSIFRSQRTRRNVPIFWPWSSTRE
;
A
#
# COMPACT_ATOMS: atom_id res chain seq x y z
N MET A 1 -13.85 -26.69 -11.28
CA MET A 1 -13.11 -25.67 -10.49
C MET A 1 -13.42 -24.26 -11.02
N PRO A 2 -14.60 -23.68 -10.72
CA PRO A 2 -15.05 -22.41 -11.29
C PRO A 2 -14.34 -21.15 -10.74
N VAL A 3 -13.53 -21.27 -9.69
CA VAL A 3 -12.86 -20.11 -9.04
C VAL A 3 -11.68 -19.58 -9.88
N PHE A 4 -10.83 -20.45 -10.43
CA PHE A 4 -9.65 -20.02 -11.19
C PHE A 4 -10.00 -19.28 -12.49
N SER A 5 -11.09 -19.65 -13.15
CA SER A 5 -11.54 -18.96 -14.37
C SER A 5 -12.09 -17.56 -14.10
N ARG A 6 -12.46 -17.24 -12.85
CA ARG A 6 -12.93 -15.89 -12.45
C ARG A 6 -11.82 -14.99 -11.93
N ILE A 7 -10.65 -15.54 -11.60
CA ILE A 7 -9.44 -14.78 -11.24
C ILE A 7 -8.61 -14.43 -12.49
N LEU A 8 -8.76 -15.19 -13.58
CA LEU A 8 -8.05 -14.93 -14.82
C LEU A 8 -8.28 -13.51 -15.38
N PRO A 9 -9.50 -12.94 -15.39
CA PRO A 9 -9.73 -11.57 -15.86
C PRO A 9 -8.95 -10.49 -15.10
N PRO A 10 -8.96 -10.43 -13.74
CA PRO A 10 -8.11 -9.47 -13.03
C PRO A 10 -6.61 -9.74 -13.23
N LEU A 11 -6.18 -11.00 -13.34
CA LEU A 11 -4.79 -11.32 -13.70
C LEU A 11 -4.40 -10.75 -15.07
N VAL A 12 -5.21 -11.01 -16.10
CA VAL A 12 -4.99 -10.50 -17.45
C VAL A 12 -5.02 -8.97 -17.45
N SER A 13 -5.95 -8.34 -16.71
CA SER A 13 -6.04 -6.89 -16.58
C SER A 13 -4.76 -6.28 -16.00
N SER A 14 -4.20 -6.85 -14.93
CA SER A 14 -3.00 -6.29 -14.30
C SER A 14 -1.79 -6.33 -15.25
N TYR A 15 -1.64 -7.42 -16.01
CA TYR A 15 -0.56 -7.55 -17.01
C TYR A 15 -0.82 -6.72 -18.26
N ALA A 16 -2.06 -6.64 -18.74
CA ALA A 16 -2.41 -5.87 -19.94
C ALA A 16 -2.15 -4.38 -19.74
N VAL A 17 -2.51 -3.84 -18.56
CA VAL A 17 -2.25 -2.43 -18.23
C VAL A 17 -0.76 -2.16 -18.18
N GLN A 18 0.02 -3.02 -17.50
CA GLN A 18 1.47 -2.82 -17.43
C GLN A 18 2.15 -3.01 -18.79
N ALA A 19 1.68 -3.95 -19.62
CA ALA A 19 2.16 -4.12 -20.99
C ALA A 19 1.90 -2.87 -21.82
N ALA A 20 0.70 -2.27 -21.74
CA ALA A 20 0.37 -1.05 -22.46
C ALA A 20 1.29 0.13 -22.06
N PHE A 21 1.55 0.30 -20.76
CA PHE A 21 2.50 1.31 -20.30
C PHE A 21 3.94 1.00 -20.72
N ALA A 22 4.38 -0.26 -20.59
CA ALA A 22 5.72 -0.68 -20.99
C ALA A 22 5.97 -0.45 -22.49
N LEU A 23 4.99 -0.76 -23.35
CA LEU A 23 5.10 -0.53 -24.80
C LEU A 23 5.33 0.95 -25.15
N VAL A 24 4.77 1.87 -24.37
CA VAL A 24 4.94 3.32 -24.58
C VAL A 24 6.25 3.81 -23.97
N PHE A 25 6.55 3.42 -22.72
CA PHE A 25 7.58 4.06 -21.92
C PHE A 25 8.94 3.35 -21.93
N VAL A 26 9.00 2.06 -22.23
CA VAL A 26 10.27 1.33 -22.36
C VAL A 26 11.10 1.87 -23.54
N PRO A 27 10.54 2.07 -24.77
CA PRO A 27 11.30 2.63 -25.88
C PRO A 27 11.79 4.07 -25.62
N GLN A 28 11.09 4.81 -24.75
CA GLN A 28 11.43 6.18 -24.38
C GLN A 28 12.42 6.25 -23.21
N HIS A 29 12.80 5.11 -22.62
CA HIS A 29 13.60 5.04 -21.39
C HIS A 29 13.03 5.92 -20.26
N ASN A 30 11.69 5.99 -20.15
CA ASN A 30 11.00 6.93 -19.26
C ASN A 30 10.35 6.20 -18.07
N GLU A 31 10.94 6.34 -16.89
CA GLU A 31 10.46 5.71 -15.66
C GLU A 31 9.42 6.55 -14.88
N LYS A 32 9.20 7.82 -15.25
CA LYS A 32 8.39 8.76 -14.44
C LYS A 32 6.95 8.32 -14.25
N PHE A 33 6.44 7.49 -15.17
CA PHE A 33 5.08 6.96 -15.15
C PHE A 33 4.96 5.54 -14.57
N TYR A 34 6.07 4.96 -14.08
CA TYR A 34 6.08 3.61 -13.52
C TYR A 34 5.10 3.49 -12.33
N ASP A 35 5.18 4.41 -11.38
CA ASP A 35 4.29 4.42 -10.21
C ASP A 35 2.83 4.73 -10.60
N LEU A 36 2.61 5.56 -11.64
CA LEU A 36 1.26 5.82 -12.18
C LEU A 36 0.64 4.54 -12.73
N ALA A 37 1.39 3.76 -13.50
CA ALA A 37 0.92 2.50 -14.07
C ALA A 37 0.55 1.50 -12.97
N GLY A 38 1.31 1.47 -11.88
CA GLY A 38 0.94 0.72 -10.67
C GLY A 38 -0.43 1.14 -10.12
N ALA A 39 -0.65 2.44 -9.93
CA ALA A 39 -1.91 2.96 -9.42
C ALA A 39 -3.10 2.69 -10.36
N VAL A 40 -2.93 2.99 -11.66
CA VAL A 40 -3.93 2.66 -12.69
C VAL A 40 -4.17 1.16 -12.77
N GLY A 41 -3.14 0.34 -12.57
CA GLY A 41 -3.23 -1.12 -12.51
C GLY A 41 -4.15 -1.60 -11.40
N TYR A 42 -4.00 -1.08 -10.17
CA TYR A 42 -4.91 -1.42 -9.06
C TYR A 42 -6.34 -0.98 -9.33
N LEU A 43 -6.55 0.25 -9.80
CA LEU A 43 -7.89 0.78 -10.06
C LEU A 43 -8.60 0.02 -11.18
N SER A 44 -7.92 -0.20 -12.31
CA SER A 44 -8.48 -0.92 -13.46
C SER A 44 -8.73 -2.40 -13.14
N THR A 45 -7.80 -3.07 -12.45
CA THR A 45 -7.97 -4.47 -12.08
C THR A 45 -9.10 -4.66 -11.06
N THR A 46 -9.26 -3.72 -10.13
CA THR A 46 -10.40 -3.70 -9.21
C THR A 46 -11.70 -3.51 -9.96
N PHE A 47 -11.76 -2.55 -10.89
CA PHE A 47 -12.91 -2.32 -11.75
C PHE A 47 -13.28 -3.56 -12.56
N VAL A 48 -12.30 -4.18 -13.23
CA VAL A 48 -12.49 -5.42 -13.99
C VAL A 48 -12.99 -6.54 -13.06
N SER A 49 -12.40 -6.72 -11.88
CA SER A 49 -12.84 -7.76 -10.95
C SER A 49 -14.31 -7.61 -10.52
N LEU A 50 -14.78 -6.36 -10.36
CA LEU A 50 -16.13 -6.04 -9.90
C LEU A 50 -17.18 -6.19 -11.01
N TYR A 51 -16.88 -5.73 -12.23
CA TYR A 51 -17.85 -5.69 -13.33
C TYR A 51 -17.75 -6.88 -14.31
N TYR A 52 -16.59 -7.53 -14.43
CA TYR A 52 -16.39 -8.61 -15.39
C TYR A 52 -17.38 -9.78 -15.25
N PRO A 53 -17.74 -10.27 -14.04
CA PRO A 53 -18.72 -11.35 -13.91
C PRO A 53 -20.06 -11.01 -14.60
N ILE A 54 -20.50 -9.76 -14.47
CA ILE A 54 -21.77 -9.26 -15.01
C ILE A 54 -21.68 -9.03 -16.52
N LEU A 55 -20.55 -8.49 -16.99
CA LEU A 55 -20.28 -8.31 -18.42
C LEU A 55 -20.21 -9.65 -19.15
N LYS A 56 -19.57 -10.66 -18.55
CA LYS A 56 -19.48 -12.01 -19.09
C LYS A 56 -20.86 -12.66 -19.23
N GLU A 57 -21.71 -12.55 -18.21
CA GLU A 57 -23.08 -13.06 -18.28
C GLU A 57 -23.89 -12.36 -19.37
N SER A 58 -23.79 -11.03 -19.45
CA SER A 58 -24.47 -10.22 -20.47
C SER A 58 -24.04 -10.62 -21.90
N PHE A 59 -22.73 -10.84 -22.10
CA PHE A 59 -22.16 -11.32 -23.36
C PHE A 59 -22.64 -12.73 -23.72
N VAL A 60 -22.58 -13.67 -22.77
CA VAL A 60 -23.03 -15.06 -22.98
C VAL A 60 -24.52 -15.11 -23.32
N LEU A 61 -25.34 -14.29 -22.65
CA LEU A 61 -26.78 -14.20 -22.88
C LEU A 61 -27.14 -13.31 -24.08
N ARG A 62 -26.16 -12.70 -24.77
CA ARG A 62 -26.34 -11.73 -25.86
C ARG A 62 -27.34 -10.61 -25.53
N THR A 63 -27.33 -10.17 -24.27
CA THR A 63 -28.18 -9.07 -23.79
C THR A 63 -27.33 -7.83 -23.54
N LEU A 64 -27.73 -6.69 -24.11
CA LEU A 64 -27.14 -5.39 -23.78
C LEU A 64 -27.78 -4.91 -22.47
N ARG A 65 -27.11 -5.19 -21.34
CA ARG A 65 -27.50 -4.64 -20.03
C ARG A 65 -26.63 -3.42 -19.73
N PRO A 66 -27.19 -2.31 -19.23
CA PRO A 66 -26.39 -1.20 -18.75
C PRO A 66 -25.51 -1.67 -17.58
N LEU A 67 -24.39 -0.97 -17.36
CA LEU A 67 -23.56 -1.22 -16.18
C LEU A 67 -24.41 -1.00 -14.93
N PRO A 68 -24.42 -1.96 -13.99
CA PRO A 68 -25.27 -1.83 -12.82
C PRO A 68 -24.73 -0.73 -11.89
N PRO A 69 -25.62 0.00 -11.19
CA PRO A 69 -25.21 1.06 -10.28
C PRO A 69 -24.46 0.46 -9.08
N LEU A 70 -23.65 1.28 -8.39
CA LEU A 70 -22.87 0.81 -7.23
C LEU A 70 -23.75 0.19 -6.12
N SER A 71 -25.00 0.63 -5.99
CA SER A 71 -25.98 0.10 -5.03
C SER A 71 -26.36 -1.37 -5.27
N SER A 72 -26.07 -1.95 -6.44
CA SER A 72 -26.34 -3.36 -6.72
C SER A 72 -25.30 -4.31 -6.12
N PHE A 73 -24.13 -3.80 -5.71
CA PHE A 73 -23.05 -4.62 -5.16
C PHE A 73 -23.21 -4.80 -3.64
N ALA A 74 -22.65 -5.89 -3.12
CA ALA A 74 -22.68 -6.13 -1.69
C ALA A 74 -21.85 -5.06 -0.95
N PRO A 75 -22.26 -4.64 0.26
CA PRO A 75 -21.53 -3.64 1.05
C PRO A 75 -20.04 -3.96 1.20
N ARG A 76 -19.70 -5.24 1.36
CA ARG A 76 -18.31 -5.70 1.48
C ARG A 76 -17.50 -5.52 0.20
N GLN A 77 -18.08 -5.74 -0.98
CA GLN A 77 -17.42 -5.50 -2.28
C GLN A 77 -17.09 -4.02 -2.42
N LEU A 78 -18.04 -3.16 -2.06
CA LEU A 78 -17.87 -1.71 -2.08
C LEU A 78 -16.80 -1.26 -1.10
N LEU A 79 -16.81 -1.75 0.15
CA LEU A 79 -15.79 -1.40 1.14
C LEU A 79 -14.38 -1.83 0.71
N LEU A 80 -14.21 -3.07 0.22
CA LEU A 80 -12.92 -3.57 -0.27
C LEU A 80 -12.43 -2.79 -1.50
N SER A 81 -13.32 -2.54 -2.47
CA SER A 81 -12.98 -1.80 -3.69
C SER A 81 -12.70 -0.32 -3.42
N ALA A 82 -13.41 0.29 -2.46
CA ALA A 82 -13.14 1.65 -2.01
C ALA A 82 -11.82 1.71 -1.21
N ALA A 83 -11.54 0.73 -0.35
CA ALA A 83 -10.29 0.68 0.42
C ALA A 83 -9.05 0.66 -0.50
N ILE A 84 -9.05 -0.22 -1.51
CA ILE A 84 -7.95 -0.28 -2.49
C ILE A 84 -7.94 0.97 -3.39
N GLY A 85 -9.11 1.52 -3.74
CA GLY A 85 -9.21 2.73 -4.54
C GLY A 85 -8.62 3.95 -3.84
N VAL A 86 -9.06 4.24 -2.61
CA VAL A 86 -8.57 5.35 -1.79
C VAL A 86 -7.07 5.20 -1.52
N TRP A 87 -6.61 3.99 -1.16
CA TRP A 87 -5.19 3.73 -0.96
C TRP A 87 -4.37 3.95 -2.23
N SER A 88 -4.83 3.39 -3.36
CA SER A 88 -4.11 3.46 -4.64
C SER A 88 -4.05 4.88 -5.19
N THR A 89 -5.15 5.63 -5.14
CA THR A 89 -5.17 7.04 -5.54
C THR A 89 -4.23 7.86 -4.66
N ARG A 90 -4.30 7.71 -3.33
CA ARG A 90 -3.44 8.48 -2.41
C ARG A 90 -1.96 8.20 -2.65
N LEU A 91 -1.57 6.92 -2.62
CA LEU A 91 -0.17 6.53 -2.75
C LEU A 91 0.34 6.81 -4.17
N GLY A 92 -0.45 6.50 -5.19
CA GLY A 92 -0.13 6.76 -6.60
C GLY A 92 0.12 8.25 -6.86
N THR A 93 -0.79 9.13 -6.44
CA THR A 93 -0.61 10.58 -6.60
C THR A 93 0.64 11.07 -5.89
N PHE A 94 0.90 10.61 -4.66
CA PHE A 94 2.10 10.99 -3.90
C PHE A 94 3.40 10.56 -4.61
N LEU A 95 3.45 9.32 -5.11
CA LEU A 95 4.63 8.77 -5.79
C LEU A 95 4.89 9.45 -7.13
N VAL A 96 3.84 9.69 -7.92
CA VAL A 96 3.94 10.38 -9.21
C VAL A 96 4.43 11.81 -9.02
N GLN A 97 3.82 12.57 -8.10
CA GLN A 97 4.26 13.93 -7.79
C GLN A 97 5.74 13.96 -7.38
N ARG A 98 6.17 12.98 -6.58
CA ARG A 98 7.57 12.84 -6.16
C ARG A 98 8.49 12.55 -7.35
N ALA A 99 8.11 11.63 -8.24
CA ALA A 99 8.92 11.28 -9.41
C ALA A 99 9.12 12.49 -10.33
N PHE A 100 8.08 13.28 -10.58
CA PHE A 100 8.20 14.52 -11.36
C PHE A 100 9.06 15.57 -10.66
N LYS A 101 8.90 15.78 -9.35
CA LYS A 101 9.69 16.75 -8.59
C LYS A 101 11.17 16.36 -8.48
N ALA A 102 11.48 15.08 -8.35
CA ALA A 102 12.84 14.57 -8.24
C ALA A 102 13.56 14.40 -9.58
N GLY A 103 12.85 14.58 -10.71
CA GLY A 103 13.40 14.41 -12.06
C GLY A 103 13.45 12.96 -12.54
N GLY A 104 12.99 11.99 -11.75
CA GLY A 104 13.05 10.57 -12.02
C GLY A 104 13.17 9.75 -10.73
N ASP A 105 13.39 8.44 -10.88
CA ASP A 105 13.69 7.56 -9.75
C ASP A 105 15.03 6.86 -9.99
N SER A 106 15.98 7.11 -9.10
CA SER A 106 17.37 6.65 -9.24
C SER A 106 17.50 5.13 -9.28
N ARG A 107 16.47 4.38 -8.84
CA ARG A 107 16.45 2.91 -8.97
C ARG A 107 16.47 2.45 -10.43
N PHE A 108 16.00 3.29 -11.35
CA PHE A 108 15.89 2.94 -12.77
C PHE A 108 17.05 3.46 -13.62
N ASP A 109 17.95 4.28 -13.09
CA ASP A 109 18.98 4.95 -13.89
C ASP A 109 19.88 3.99 -14.68
N GLU A 110 20.24 2.85 -14.09
CA GLU A 110 21.10 1.85 -14.74
C GLU A 110 20.30 0.89 -15.64
N VAL A 111 19.01 0.68 -15.35
CA VAL A 111 18.19 -0.35 -16.01
C VAL A 111 17.32 0.21 -17.14
N LYS A 112 17.01 1.51 -17.13
CA LYS A 112 16.12 2.13 -18.13
C LYS A 112 16.67 2.03 -19.54
N HIS A 113 18.00 2.02 -19.71
CA HIS A 113 18.67 1.84 -21.00
C HIS A 113 18.75 0.37 -21.48
N GLN A 114 18.29 -0.59 -20.67
CA GLN A 114 18.32 -2.02 -20.97
C GLN A 114 16.88 -2.51 -21.14
N PRO A 115 16.33 -2.54 -22.38
CA PRO A 115 14.89 -2.69 -22.60
C PRO A 115 14.30 -3.97 -22.00
N ALA A 116 15.03 -5.09 -22.06
CA ALA A 116 14.60 -6.35 -21.46
C ALA A 116 14.51 -6.27 -19.92
N LYS A 117 15.52 -5.69 -19.26
CA LYS A 117 15.52 -5.50 -17.80
C LYS A 117 14.48 -4.47 -17.39
N PHE A 118 14.35 -3.38 -18.12
CA PHE A 118 13.34 -2.37 -17.81
C PHE A 118 11.93 -2.96 -17.92
N SER A 119 11.64 -3.70 -19.00
CA SER A 119 10.37 -4.42 -19.18
C SER A 119 10.09 -5.40 -18.04
N PHE A 120 11.11 -6.10 -17.54
CA PHE A 120 10.96 -6.98 -16.39
C PHE A 120 10.42 -6.25 -15.16
N PHE A 121 10.87 -5.02 -14.87
CA PHE A 121 10.30 -4.23 -13.76
C PHE A 121 8.81 -3.93 -13.97
N TRP A 122 8.39 -3.54 -15.17
CA TRP A 122 6.98 -3.31 -15.49
C TRP A 122 6.11 -4.55 -15.25
N PHE A 123 6.58 -5.72 -15.67
CA PHE A 123 5.86 -6.98 -15.43
C PHE A 123 5.91 -7.45 -13.97
N MET A 124 6.98 -7.13 -13.23
CA MET A 124 7.00 -7.35 -11.78
C MET A 124 5.98 -6.45 -11.05
N GLN A 125 5.76 -5.24 -11.53
CA GLN A 125 4.67 -4.39 -11.04
C GLN A 125 3.30 -5.03 -11.29
N ALA A 126 3.09 -5.70 -12.43
CA ALA A 126 1.85 -6.42 -12.73
C ALA A 126 1.60 -7.55 -11.73
N THR A 127 2.66 -8.33 -11.44
CA THR A 127 2.64 -9.39 -10.42
C THR A 127 2.30 -8.81 -9.05
N TRP A 128 2.90 -7.68 -8.67
CA TRP A 128 2.59 -7.01 -7.40
C TRP A 128 1.11 -6.62 -7.34
N VAL A 129 0.62 -5.87 -8.32
CA VAL A 129 -0.79 -5.43 -8.39
C VAL A 129 -1.75 -6.60 -8.25
N PHE A 130 -1.42 -7.73 -8.88
CA PHE A 130 -2.24 -8.93 -8.81
C PHE A 130 -2.20 -9.60 -7.43
N LEU A 131 -1.01 -9.92 -6.91
CA LEU A 131 -0.85 -10.67 -5.65
C LEU A 131 -1.38 -9.89 -4.45
N VAL A 132 -1.14 -8.58 -4.42
CA VAL A 132 -1.53 -7.74 -3.29
C VAL A 132 -3.02 -7.37 -3.36
N GLY A 133 -3.59 -7.19 -4.56
CA GLY A 133 -5.03 -6.99 -4.74
C GLY A 133 -5.87 -8.28 -4.65
N LEU A 134 -5.24 -9.46 -4.63
CA LEU A 134 -5.90 -10.77 -4.65
C LEU A 134 -7.12 -10.93 -3.70
N PRO A 135 -7.07 -10.55 -2.40
CA PRO A 135 -8.25 -10.65 -1.52
C PRO A 135 -9.47 -9.87 -2.05
N VAL A 136 -9.26 -8.69 -2.64
CA VAL A 136 -10.32 -7.87 -3.23
C VAL A 136 -10.87 -8.55 -4.48
N TYR A 137 -9.97 -9.00 -5.37
CA TYR A 137 -10.37 -9.63 -6.63
C TYR A 137 -11.17 -10.91 -6.39
N LEU A 138 -10.73 -11.75 -5.45
CA LEU A 138 -11.45 -12.94 -5.03
C LEU A 138 -12.84 -12.60 -4.48
N ALA A 139 -12.92 -11.63 -3.56
CA ALA A 139 -14.20 -11.22 -2.97
C ALA A 139 -15.18 -10.70 -4.04
N ASN A 140 -14.68 -10.02 -5.07
CA ASN A 140 -15.49 -9.51 -6.17
C ASN A 140 -16.02 -10.60 -7.12
N THR A 141 -15.43 -11.81 -7.11
CA THR A 141 -15.94 -12.94 -7.93
C THR A 141 -17.22 -13.58 -7.39
N LEU A 142 -17.58 -13.32 -6.13
CA LEU A 142 -18.79 -13.84 -5.50
C LEU A 142 -19.98 -12.93 -5.86
N PRO A 143 -21.10 -13.46 -6.38
CA PRO A 143 -22.29 -12.66 -6.70
C PRO A 143 -22.82 -11.92 -5.47
N PRO A 144 -23.31 -10.67 -5.59
CA PRO A 144 -23.75 -9.84 -4.47
C PRO A 144 -24.71 -10.53 -3.50
N GLN A 145 -25.64 -11.34 -4.02
CA GLN A 145 -26.67 -12.04 -3.23
C GLN A 145 -26.11 -13.17 -2.36
N ALA A 146 -24.92 -13.67 -2.70
CA ALA A 146 -24.24 -14.72 -1.96
C ALA A 146 -23.27 -14.18 -0.90
N HIS A 147 -23.09 -12.86 -0.80
CA HIS A 147 -22.21 -12.26 0.22
C HIS A 147 -22.82 -12.45 1.61
N PRO A 148 -22.05 -12.97 2.57
CA PRO A 148 -22.47 -13.00 3.97
C PRO A 148 -22.70 -11.58 4.50
N PRO A 149 -23.67 -11.39 5.43
CA PRO A 149 -23.88 -10.12 6.08
C PRO A 149 -22.61 -9.64 6.81
N LEU A 150 -22.54 -8.32 7.05
CA LEU A 150 -21.44 -7.74 7.82
C LEU A 150 -21.61 -8.09 9.31
N HIS A 151 -20.52 -8.55 9.93
CA HIS A 151 -20.43 -8.87 11.35
C HIS A 151 -19.34 -8.05 12.04
N VAL A 152 -19.26 -8.15 13.38
CA VAL A 152 -18.28 -7.42 14.21
C VAL A 152 -16.84 -7.57 13.71
N ARG A 153 -16.45 -8.76 13.23
CA ARG A 153 -15.12 -9.01 12.65
C ARG A 153 -14.80 -8.13 11.45
N ASP A 154 -15.81 -7.77 10.66
CA ASP A 154 -15.66 -6.99 9.44
C ASP A 154 -15.42 -5.52 9.79
N TYR A 155 -16.13 -5.02 10.79
CA TYR A 155 -15.88 -3.70 11.36
C TYR A 155 -14.50 -3.61 12.01
N ALA A 156 -14.05 -4.67 12.72
CA ALA A 156 -12.71 -4.72 13.27
C ALA A 156 -11.62 -4.72 12.18
N ALA A 157 -11.80 -5.49 11.10
CA ALA A 157 -10.88 -5.51 9.96
C ALA A 157 -10.87 -4.17 9.21
N PHE A 158 -12.04 -3.54 9.05
CA PHE A 158 -12.12 -2.20 8.47
C PHE A 158 -11.48 -1.14 9.36
N ALA A 159 -11.66 -1.21 10.68
CA ALA A 159 -10.98 -0.34 11.63
C ALA A 159 -9.45 -0.50 11.58
N LEU A 160 -8.96 -1.74 11.41
CA LEU A 160 -7.54 -2.01 11.18
C LEU A 160 -7.07 -1.35 9.88
N PHE A 161 -7.81 -1.50 8.78
CA PHE A 161 -7.50 -0.82 7.52
C PHE A 161 -7.46 0.71 7.70
N ALA A 162 -8.51 1.31 8.27
CA ALA A 162 -8.64 2.75 8.40
C ALA A 162 -7.56 3.34 9.31
N SER A 163 -7.30 2.74 10.47
CA SER A 163 -6.24 3.18 11.38
C SER A 163 -4.84 3.04 10.76
N SER A 164 -4.58 1.95 10.02
CA SER A 164 -3.31 1.74 9.32
C SER A 164 -3.13 2.73 8.17
N PHE A 165 -4.19 3.00 7.41
CA PHE A 165 -4.19 4.01 6.35
C PHE A 165 -3.89 5.41 6.91
N ILE A 166 -4.56 5.80 7.99
CA ILE A 166 -4.30 7.08 8.68
C ILE A 166 -2.85 7.13 9.19
N PHE A 167 -2.36 6.04 9.80
CA PHE A 167 -0.98 5.96 10.29
C PHE A 167 0.04 6.18 9.16
N GLU A 168 -0.19 5.55 8.01
CA GLU A 168 0.63 5.72 6.82
C GLU A 168 0.60 7.16 6.29
N VAL A 169 -0.60 7.76 6.19
CA VAL A 169 -0.78 9.17 5.76
C VAL A 169 -0.02 10.12 6.69
N LEU A 170 -0.17 9.93 8.00
CA LEU A 170 0.50 10.78 9.00
C LEU A 170 2.03 10.63 8.94
N ALA A 171 2.54 9.42 8.74
CA ALA A 171 3.97 9.17 8.61
C ALA A 171 4.57 9.88 7.38
N ASP A 172 3.90 9.77 6.23
CA ASP A 172 4.33 10.41 4.98
C ASP A 172 4.19 11.94 5.05
N HIS A 173 3.13 12.44 5.69
CA HIS A 173 2.93 13.88 5.90
C HIS A 173 4.01 14.46 6.80
N GLN A 174 4.30 13.83 7.95
CA GLN A 174 5.39 14.23 8.85
C GLN A 174 6.73 14.33 8.10
N LYS A 175 7.05 13.33 7.28
CA LYS A 175 8.29 13.34 6.47
C LYS A 175 8.29 14.44 5.42
N THR A 176 7.14 14.74 4.82
CA THR A 176 7.01 15.77 3.78
C THR A 176 7.14 17.16 4.35
N VAL A 177 6.46 17.46 5.46
CA VAL A 177 6.59 18.73 6.19
C VAL A 177 8.02 18.91 6.69
N TRP A 178 8.63 17.89 7.29
CA TRP A 178 10.02 17.96 7.75
C TRP A 178 10.99 18.28 6.62
N ARG A 179 10.86 17.64 5.44
CA ARG A 179 11.69 17.97 4.28
C ARG A 179 11.46 19.39 3.78
N HIS A 180 10.21 19.82 3.71
CA HIS A 180 9.88 21.18 3.28
C HIS A 180 10.51 22.24 4.21
N ASN A 181 10.43 22.03 5.52
CA ASN A 181 11.01 22.95 6.51
C ASN A 181 12.53 22.96 6.46
N LYS A 182 13.16 21.81 6.18
CA LYS A 182 14.59 21.72 5.89
C LYS A 182 14.98 22.52 4.65
N ASP A 183 14.24 22.38 3.56
CA ASP A 183 14.49 23.11 2.32
C ASP A 183 14.31 24.63 2.53
N ALA A 184 13.38 25.02 3.40
CA ALA A 184 13.17 26.40 3.84
C ALA A 184 14.18 26.89 4.92
N LYS A 185 15.22 26.10 5.22
CA LYS A 185 16.27 26.40 6.22
C LYS A 185 15.72 26.72 7.62
N GLN A 186 14.59 26.12 8.00
CA GLN A 186 14.00 26.30 9.33
C GLN A 186 14.66 25.40 10.39
N HIS A 187 15.40 24.37 9.98
CA HIS A 187 16.21 23.53 10.86
C HIS A 187 17.37 22.85 10.09
N ASP A 188 18.42 22.46 10.82
CA ASP A 188 19.63 21.82 10.25
C ASP A 188 19.72 20.31 10.50
N GLU A 189 18.65 19.70 11.03
CA GLU A 189 18.60 18.27 11.28
C GLU A 189 18.90 17.44 10.01
N LYS A 190 19.78 16.44 10.14
CA LYS A 190 20.20 15.60 9.00
C LYS A 190 19.13 14.61 8.57
N PHE A 191 18.38 14.05 9.53
CA PHE A 191 17.32 13.07 9.33
C PHE A 191 16.23 13.26 10.39
N ILE A 192 15.00 12.87 10.06
CA ILE A 192 13.85 12.97 10.96
C ILE A 192 13.93 11.90 12.06
N THR A 193 13.73 12.32 13.31
CA THR A 193 13.72 11.44 14.49
C THR A 193 12.51 11.66 15.41
N SER A 194 11.60 12.55 15.03
CA SER A 194 10.44 12.94 15.82
C SER A 194 9.13 12.33 15.29
N GLY A 195 8.05 12.46 16.06
CA GLY A 195 6.73 11.94 15.67
C GLY A 195 6.74 10.40 15.54
N LEU A 196 6.13 9.89 14.47
CA LEU A 196 6.08 8.45 14.21
C LEU A 196 7.46 7.87 13.88
N TRP A 197 8.37 8.70 13.37
CA TRP A 197 9.75 8.34 13.03
C TRP A 197 10.63 8.13 14.28
N SER A 198 10.15 8.52 15.47
CA SER A 198 10.80 8.16 16.75
C SER A 198 10.42 6.75 17.23
N ILE A 199 9.35 6.17 16.68
CA ILE A 199 8.79 4.89 17.13
C ILE A 199 9.23 3.75 16.20
N SER A 200 9.27 4.02 14.89
CA SER A 200 9.78 3.13 13.86
C SER A 200 10.60 3.93 12.85
N ARG A 201 11.63 3.30 12.28
CA ARG A 201 12.41 3.92 11.19
C ARG A 201 11.65 3.99 9.87
N HIS A 202 10.61 3.18 9.70
CA HIS A 202 9.78 3.14 8.50
C HIS A 202 8.30 3.01 8.88
N PRO A 203 7.71 4.03 9.54
CA PRO A 203 6.34 3.94 10.06
C PRO A 203 5.31 3.84 8.93
N ASN A 204 5.56 4.46 7.78
CA ASN A 204 4.69 4.32 6.61
C ASN A 204 4.61 2.85 6.12
N TYR A 205 5.69 2.08 6.15
CA TYR A 205 5.65 0.65 5.80
C TYR A 205 4.87 -0.20 6.80
N VAL A 206 4.82 0.20 8.08
CA VAL A 206 3.95 -0.44 9.07
C VAL A 206 2.49 -0.20 8.71
N GLY A 207 2.14 1.03 8.35
CA GLY A 207 0.81 1.39 7.87
C GLY A 207 0.41 0.61 6.61
N GLU A 208 1.31 0.49 5.64
CA GLU A 208 1.03 -0.24 4.39
C GLU A 208 0.74 -1.73 4.64
N VAL A 209 1.56 -2.41 5.47
CA VAL A 209 1.29 -3.82 5.85
C VAL A 209 -0.04 -3.94 6.60
N GLY A 210 -0.37 -2.98 7.47
CA GLY A 210 -1.63 -2.94 8.20
C GLY A 210 -2.85 -2.73 7.29
N VAL A 211 -2.73 -1.89 6.25
CA VAL A 211 -3.75 -1.68 5.22
C VAL A 211 -4.10 -3.00 4.53
N TRP A 212 -3.09 -3.72 4.04
CA TRP A 212 -3.33 -5.00 3.35
C TRP A 212 -3.81 -6.11 4.29
N THR A 213 -3.40 -6.06 5.56
CA THR A 213 -3.90 -6.98 6.60
C THR A 213 -5.38 -6.73 6.88
N GLY A 214 -5.80 -5.46 6.97
CA GLY A 214 -7.20 -5.07 7.13
C GLY A 214 -8.07 -5.47 5.92
N ILE A 215 -7.58 -5.24 4.70
CA ILE A 215 -8.24 -5.67 3.45
C ILE A 215 -8.39 -7.19 3.41
N TRP A 216 -7.33 -7.94 3.69
CA TRP A 216 -7.39 -9.40 3.79
C TRP A 216 -8.41 -9.84 4.84
N GLY A 217 -8.35 -9.27 6.06
CA GLY A 217 -9.29 -9.54 7.15
C GLY A 217 -10.75 -9.33 6.74
N LEU A 218 -11.05 -8.23 6.06
CA LEU A 218 -12.40 -7.89 5.58
C LEU A 218 -12.89 -8.84 4.47
N SER A 219 -11.99 -9.45 3.69
CA SER A 219 -12.34 -10.44 2.68
C SER A 219 -12.65 -11.83 3.25
N THR A 220 -12.12 -12.17 4.45
CA THR A 220 -12.15 -13.54 4.99
C THR A 220 -13.55 -14.15 5.06
N ALA A 221 -14.57 -13.37 5.42
CA ALA A 221 -15.95 -13.83 5.49
C ALA A 221 -16.47 -14.40 4.16
N VAL A 222 -16.13 -13.75 3.05
CA VAL A 222 -16.48 -14.19 1.70
C VAL A 222 -15.67 -15.41 1.30
N LEU A 223 -14.37 -15.40 1.60
CA LEU A 223 -13.45 -16.49 1.23
C LEU A 223 -13.69 -17.79 2.01
N GLN A 224 -14.48 -17.75 3.08
CA GLN A 224 -14.89 -18.92 3.87
C GLN A 224 -16.23 -19.53 3.42
N THR A 225 -16.92 -18.92 2.47
CA THR A 225 -18.18 -19.47 1.93
C THR A 225 -17.93 -20.77 1.17
N SER A 226 -18.97 -21.59 1.00
CA SER A 226 -18.93 -22.83 0.21
C SER A 226 -18.56 -22.63 -1.26
N TYR A 227 -18.61 -21.38 -1.73
CA TYR A 227 -18.21 -20.99 -3.08
C TYR A 227 -16.70 -21.18 -3.32
N PHE A 228 -15.86 -21.07 -2.29
CA PHE A 228 -14.41 -21.19 -2.41
C PHE A 228 -13.90 -22.53 -1.86
N PRO A 229 -12.81 -23.09 -2.45
CA PRO A 229 -12.10 -24.21 -1.86
C PRO A 229 -11.60 -23.90 -0.45
N ARG A 230 -11.50 -24.95 0.38
CA ARG A 230 -10.82 -24.84 1.68
C ARG A 230 -9.38 -24.35 1.45
N GLY A 231 -8.96 -23.35 2.23
CA GLY A 231 -7.63 -22.76 2.12
C GLY A 231 -7.53 -21.48 1.29
N THR A 232 -8.59 -21.03 0.60
CA THR A 232 -8.57 -19.75 -0.14
C THR A 232 -8.25 -18.54 0.77
N VAL A 233 -8.67 -18.56 2.03
CA VAL A 233 -8.28 -17.54 3.03
C VAL A 233 -6.76 -17.48 3.22
N VAL A 234 -6.10 -18.63 3.30
CA VAL A 234 -4.64 -18.74 3.46
C VAL A 234 -3.95 -18.28 2.19
N ALA A 235 -4.46 -18.67 1.01
CA ALA A 235 -3.94 -18.18 -0.26
C ALA A 235 -4.04 -16.64 -0.37
N ALA A 236 -5.16 -16.06 0.05
CA ALA A 236 -5.35 -14.61 0.05
C ALA A 236 -4.44 -13.86 1.05
N ALA A 237 -3.93 -14.55 2.07
CA ALA A 237 -2.93 -13.98 2.98
C ALA A 237 -1.59 -13.69 2.28
N ILE A 238 -1.40 -14.17 1.05
CA ILE A 238 -0.26 -13.76 0.21
C ILE A 238 -0.19 -12.24 0.07
N SER A 239 -1.32 -11.51 0.09
CA SER A 239 -1.34 -10.05 -0.04
C SER A 239 -0.53 -9.36 1.07
N PRO A 240 -0.91 -9.43 2.36
CA PRO A 240 -0.13 -8.79 3.42
C PRO A 240 1.27 -9.40 3.60
N LEU A 241 1.43 -10.72 3.38
CA LEU A 241 2.73 -11.39 3.53
C LEU A 241 3.73 -10.97 2.44
N PHE A 242 3.27 -10.88 1.19
CA PHE A 242 4.09 -10.43 0.07
C PHE A 242 4.45 -8.96 0.22
N THR A 243 3.50 -8.10 0.61
CA THR A 243 3.79 -6.69 0.90
C THR A 243 4.82 -6.57 2.03
N TYR A 244 4.65 -7.30 3.13
CA TYR A 244 5.64 -7.32 4.22
C TYR A 244 7.02 -7.77 3.72
N PHE A 245 7.08 -8.86 2.94
CA PHE A 245 8.33 -9.39 2.41
C PHE A 245 9.04 -8.39 1.50
N LEU A 246 8.32 -7.79 0.55
CA LEU A 246 8.87 -6.78 -0.37
C LEU A 246 9.41 -5.58 0.39
N LEU A 247 8.63 -5.03 1.31
CA LEU A 247 9.04 -3.85 2.07
C LEU A 247 10.19 -4.17 3.01
N ARG A 248 10.21 -5.34 3.66
CA ARG A 248 11.22 -5.67 4.66
C ARG A 248 12.55 -6.13 4.06
N HIS A 249 12.50 -6.88 2.96
CA HIS A 249 13.64 -7.65 2.46
C HIS A 249 14.11 -7.28 1.06
N LEU A 250 13.30 -6.62 0.24
CA LEU A 250 13.64 -6.34 -1.16
C LEU A 250 13.68 -4.85 -1.47
N SER A 251 12.52 -4.23 -1.70
CA SER A 251 12.41 -2.92 -2.33
C SER A 251 12.22 -1.76 -1.36
N GLY A 252 11.85 -2.03 -0.10
CA GLY A 252 11.58 -0.99 0.90
C GLY A 252 12.79 -0.63 1.77
N VAL A 253 12.93 -1.32 2.90
CA VAL A 253 13.89 -1.03 3.97
C VAL A 253 15.35 -1.16 3.51
N PRO A 254 15.80 -2.25 2.84
CA PRO A 254 17.24 -2.45 2.61
C PRO A 254 17.89 -1.35 1.76
N PRO A 255 17.30 -0.91 0.62
CA PRO A 255 17.85 0.20 -0.16
C PRO A 255 17.90 1.51 0.63
N LEU A 256 16.85 1.82 1.41
CA LEU A 256 16.79 3.06 2.20
C LEU A 256 17.79 3.07 3.35
N GLU A 257 17.97 1.94 4.03
CA GLU A 257 18.98 1.79 5.10
C GLU A 257 20.39 1.88 4.55
N LYS A 258 20.66 1.28 3.38
CA LYS A 258 21.95 1.40 2.68
C LYS A 258 22.22 2.86 2.30
N ALA A 259 21.24 3.54 1.71
CA ALA A 259 21.36 4.96 1.37
C ALA A 259 21.56 5.85 2.61
N GLY A 260 20.86 5.56 3.71
CA GLY A 260 21.03 6.25 4.98
C GLY A 260 22.42 6.04 5.58
N ASN A 261 22.93 4.81 5.60
CA ASN A 261 24.29 4.51 6.05
C ASN A 261 25.34 5.20 5.18
N ASN A 262 25.16 5.25 3.86
CA ASN A 262 26.10 5.94 2.98
C ASN A 262 26.15 7.45 3.24
N LYS A 263 25.01 8.06 3.59
CA LYS A 263 24.91 9.51 3.85
C LYS A 263 25.31 9.90 5.27
N PHE A 264 24.99 9.06 6.26
CA PHE A 264 25.03 9.42 7.68
C PHE A 264 25.82 8.40 8.53
N GLY A 265 26.47 7.40 7.94
CA GLY A 265 27.15 6.33 8.67
C GLY A 265 28.25 6.80 9.62
N ASN A 266 28.90 7.92 9.28
CA ASN A 266 29.95 8.54 10.11
C ASN A 266 29.38 9.46 11.21
N ASP A 267 28.05 9.66 11.25
CA ASP A 267 27.41 10.50 12.26
C ASP A 267 27.03 9.67 13.50
N PRO A 268 27.57 9.97 14.70
CA PRO A 268 27.23 9.25 15.92
C PRO A 268 25.72 9.22 16.22
N LYS A 269 24.99 10.29 15.86
CA LYS A 269 23.53 10.37 16.07
C LYS A 269 22.78 9.35 15.23
N TRP A 270 23.28 9.02 14.04
CA TRP A 270 22.67 7.99 13.19
C TRP A 270 22.82 6.60 13.81
N GLY A 271 24.00 6.30 14.35
CA GLY A 271 24.25 5.05 15.08
C GLY A 271 23.41 4.93 16.34
N GLU A 272 23.22 6.02 17.09
CA GLU A 272 22.33 6.06 18.25
C GLU A 272 20.86 5.85 17.86
N TYR A 273 20.39 6.54 16.82
CA TYR A 273 19.03 6.39 16.32
C TYR A 273 18.71 4.94 15.92
N LYS A 274 19.63 4.27 15.19
CA LYS A 274 19.44 2.87 14.78
C LYS A 274 19.42 1.87 15.94
N ARG A 275 20.11 2.18 17.05
CA ARG A 275 20.10 1.35 18.26
C ARG A 275 18.79 1.46 19.02
N HIS A 276 18.21 2.66 19.08
CA HIS A 276 16.99 2.92 19.85
C HIS A 276 15.70 2.73 19.06
N VAL A 277 15.74 2.92 17.74
CA VAL A 277 14.54 2.85 16.90
C VAL A 277 14.61 1.65 15.98
N HIS A 278 13.64 0.75 16.14
CA HIS A 278 13.55 -0.47 15.34
C HIS A 278 13.05 -0.20 13.92
N VAL A 279 13.42 -1.09 12.99
CA VAL A 279 12.99 -0.99 11.59
C VAL A 279 11.46 -1.06 11.49
N GLN A 280 10.88 -2.08 12.10
CA GLN A 280 9.43 -2.28 12.17
C GLN A 280 9.04 -2.25 13.63
N CYS A 281 7.94 -1.55 13.91
CA CYS A 281 7.39 -1.48 15.24
C CYS A 281 6.95 -2.88 15.67
N SER A 282 7.53 -3.43 16.73
CA SER A 282 6.80 -4.44 17.50
C SER A 282 5.70 -3.71 18.27
N LEU A 283 4.51 -4.31 18.45
CA LEU A 283 3.45 -3.76 19.33
C LEU A 283 4.02 -3.34 20.70
N TRP A 284 5.04 -4.06 21.18
CA TRP A 284 5.81 -3.77 22.39
C TRP A 284 6.55 -2.42 22.38
N SER A 285 6.99 -1.95 21.21
CA SER A 285 7.72 -0.68 21.05
C SER A 285 6.83 0.54 21.31
N ILE A 286 5.55 0.44 20.94
CA ILE A 286 4.53 1.49 21.14
C ILE A 286 4.24 1.68 22.63
N PHE A 287 4.05 0.58 23.37
CA PHE A 287 3.84 0.64 24.83
C PHE A 287 5.10 1.07 25.60
N ARG A 288 6.30 0.70 25.13
CA ARG A 288 7.57 1.11 25.75
C ARG A 288 7.83 2.61 25.59
N SER A 289 7.52 3.19 24.44
CA SER A 289 7.65 4.64 24.17
C SER A 289 6.81 5.50 25.11
N GLN A 290 5.61 5.03 25.49
CA GLN A 290 4.78 5.73 26.48
C GLN A 290 5.31 5.59 27.91
N ARG A 291 6.00 4.49 28.23
CA ARG A 291 6.57 4.25 29.56
C ARG A 291 7.83 5.08 29.81
N THR A 292 8.68 5.29 28.82
CA THR A 292 9.88 6.16 28.95
C THR A 292 9.54 7.65 29.06
N ARG A 293 8.37 8.10 28.59
CA ARG A 293 7.91 9.50 28.78
C ARG A 293 7.32 9.78 30.17
N ARG A 294 7.03 8.77 31.00
CA ARG A 294 6.54 8.98 32.38
C ARG A 294 7.63 9.35 33.39
N ASN A 295 8.91 9.26 33.02
CA ASN A 295 10.04 9.60 33.90
C ASN A 295 10.72 10.94 33.56
N VAL A 296 10.10 11.76 32.71
CA VAL A 296 10.52 13.16 32.55
C VAL A 296 9.75 13.96 33.62
N PRO A 297 10.41 14.59 34.59
CA PRO A 297 9.72 15.46 35.54
C PRO A 297 9.03 16.56 34.72
N ILE A 298 7.72 16.67 34.92
CA ILE A 298 6.88 17.70 34.31
C ILE A 298 7.32 19.03 34.91
N PHE A 299 8.29 19.70 34.29
CA PHE A 299 8.50 21.13 34.51
C PHE A 299 7.41 21.85 33.71
N TRP A 300 6.41 22.33 34.44
CA TRP A 300 5.35 23.20 33.94
C TRP A 300 5.80 24.64 34.18
N PRO A 301 6.12 25.47 33.16
CA PRO A 301 6.40 26.87 33.39
C PRO A 301 5.17 27.68 32.98
N TRP A 302 4.22 27.89 33.87
CA TRP A 302 3.31 29.04 33.82
C TRP A 302 2.78 29.34 35.23
N SER A 303 3.40 30.32 35.89
CA SER A 303 2.71 31.19 36.85
C SER A 303 3.24 32.61 36.65
N SER A 304 2.36 33.47 36.16
CA SER A 304 2.52 34.92 36.09
C SER A 304 2.57 35.54 37.48
N THR A 305 3.44 36.55 37.67
CA THR A 305 3.27 37.78 38.49
C THR A 305 4.57 38.60 38.28
N ARG A 306 4.52 39.87 37.83
CA ARG A 306 4.62 41.09 38.68
C ARG A 306 5.61 40.86 39.83
N GLU A 307 6.76 41.51 39.92
CA GLU A 307 7.10 42.94 39.82
C GLU A 307 8.51 43.12 39.21
#